data_AF-A0A818FSH7-F1
#
_entry.id   AF-A0A818FSH7-F1
#
_cell.length_a   1.000
_cell.length_b   1.000
_cell.length_c   1.000
_cell.angle_alpha   90.00
_cell.angle_beta   90.00
_cell.angle_gamma   90.00
#
_symmetry.space_group_name_H-M   'P 1'
#
loop_
_entity.id
_entity.type
_entity.pdbx_description
1 polymer ?
#
loop_
_entity_poly.entity_id
_entity_poly.type
_entity_poly.pdbx_seq_one_letter_code
_entity_poly.pdbx_strand_id
1 'polypeptide(L)'
;MLICPSGSLAVFGIRTRFDEDDPTIKRLEFYPAALSMELSDYLDDGPISIPRREAFQIYIADIMKLLAKDAGITDINVEIRAVTVAGDVFSVERYLADSLRRNPTTNAPITTDLQNISAHFRFEFDRLISHELDDPDSISKLTPIYLTNDKYFLDAFDLITELDNPLFARMVHNYLRWRLVATYINDLPYSYVHKHREYLSAYYGYTLHSTNEDYCTREVIRRFPFAIQRLYTMNSTKYSNAVTTVETVSNELIKSFKTYIDKNAKWMVDVKTRNMAKEKLNALTTAIGYASISSNDASLDDYYDKFVVTADAHLQNSYSYHHFHRSVLSNALKNPNLLDHWDFFETRPNRLFDYIAVFNRLFVIASGMHEPLVNTEWPW
;
A
#
# COMPACT_ATOMS: atom_id res chain seq x y z
N MET A 1 -19.76 -5.25 -4.77
CA MET A 1 -18.57 -4.40 -4.96
C MET A 1 -17.79 -4.39 -3.65
N LEU A 2 -17.09 -5.49 -3.33
CA LEU A 2 -16.32 -5.65 -2.08
C LEU A 2 -14.89 -5.07 -2.20
N ILE A 3 -14.57 -4.50 -3.36
CA ILE A 3 -13.20 -4.30 -3.84
C ILE A 3 -12.93 -2.81 -4.10
N CYS A 4 -11.87 -2.25 -3.52
CA CYS A 4 -11.33 -0.96 -3.91
C CYS A 4 -10.35 -1.16 -5.08
N PRO A 5 -10.37 -0.31 -6.11
CA PRO A 5 -9.45 -0.35 -7.25
C PRO A 5 -7.95 -0.29 -6.88
N SER A 6 -7.60 0.18 -5.68
CA SER A 6 -6.22 0.29 -5.18
C SER A 6 -5.60 -1.01 -4.64
N GLY A 7 -6.11 -2.20 -5.03
CA GLY A 7 -5.65 -3.50 -4.49
C GLY A 7 -6.01 -3.73 -3.01
N SER A 8 -6.74 -2.80 -2.40
CA SER A 8 -7.19 -2.86 -1.00
C SER A 8 -8.67 -3.22 -1.02
N LEU A 9 -9.09 -4.41 -0.62
CA LEU A 9 -10.54 -4.64 -0.48
C LEU A 9 -11.05 -3.75 0.65
N ALA A 10 -12.32 -3.35 0.54
CA ALA A 10 -12.90 -2.40 1.48
C ALA A 10 -12.83 -2.93 2.92
N VAL A 11 -12.97 -4.25 3.11
CA VAL A 11 -12.97 -4.89 4.44
C VAL A 11 -11.63 -5.56 4.77
N PHE A 12 -10.77 -5.83 3.79
CA PHE A 12 -9.40 -6.33 4.01
C PHE A 12 -8.48 -6.04 2.80
N GLY A 13 -7.19 -5.87 2.97
CA GLY A 13 -6.25 -5.73 1.86
C GLY A 13 -5.72 -7.06 1.32
N ILE A 14 -5.28 -7.05 0.06
CA ILE A 14 -4.54 -8.15 -0.57
C ILE A 14 -3.25 -7.60 -1.16
N ARG A 15 -2.15 -8.33 -0.98
CA ARG A 15 -0.88 -8.04 -1.67
C ARG A 15 -0.10 -9.32 -1.89
N THR A 16 0.98 -9.26 -2.65
CA THR A 16 1.95 -10.35 -2.74
C THR A 16 3.10 -10.11 -1.77
N ARG A 17 3.61 -11.18 -1.15
CA ARG A 17 4.79 -11.15 -0.27
C ARG A 17 5.68 -12.35 -0.59
N PHE A 18 6.99 -12.17 -0.53
CA PHE A 18 7.94 -13.29 -0.63
C PHE A 18 7.76 -14.25 0.55
N ASP A 19 7.83 -15.55 0.28
CA ASP A 19 7.81 -16.57 1.33
C ASP A 19 9.10 -16.45 2.17
N GLU A 20 8.95 -16.53 3.49
CA GLU A 20 10.08 -16.34 4.42
C GLU A 20 11.03 -17.54 4.43
N ASP A 21 10.52 -18.74 4.13
CA ASP A 21 11.29 -19.97 4.07
C ASP A 21 11.86 -20.21 2.66
N ASP A 22 11.16 -19.75 1.62
CA ASP A 22 11.60 -19.82 0.23
C ASP A 22 11.49 -18.45 -0.49
N PRO A 23 12.56 -17.65 -0.53
CA PRO A 23 12.54 -16.32 -1.14
C PRO A 23 12.39 -16.34 -2.67
N THR A 24 12.32 -17.52 -3.31
CA THR A 24 12.11 -17.64 -4.76
C THR A 24 10.63 -17.61 -5.15
N ILE A 25 9.72 -17.71 -4.20
CA ILE A 25 8.27 -17.70 -4.42
C ILE A 25 7.61 -16.49 -3.74
N LYS A 26 6.52 -16.01 -4.34
CA LYS A 26 5.59 -15.07 -3.69
C LYS A 26 4.29 -15.77 -3.37
N ARG A 27 3.70 -15.40 -2.23
CA ARG A 27 2.36 -15.80 -1.83
C ARG A 27 1.43 -14.61 -1.73
N LEU A 28 0.15 -14.90 -1.84
CA LEU A 28 -0.90 -13.94 -1.57
C LEU A 28 -1.00 -13.73 -0.05
N GLU A 29 -0.94 -12.48 0.39
CA GLU A 29 -1.08 -12.08 1.78
C GLU A 29 -2.33 -11.23 1.93
N PHE A 30 -3.20 -11.65 2.85
CA PHE A 30 -4.38 -10.93 3.26
C PHE A 30 -4.03 -10.18 4.55
N TYR A 31 -4.35 -8.90 4.57
CA TYR A 31 -4.12 -8.04 5.73
C TYR A 31 -5.36 -7.20 6.07
N PRO A 32 -5.49 -6.70 7.31
CA PRO A 32 -6.63 -5.85 7.66
C PRO A 32 -6.78 -4.64 6.76
N ALA A 33 -8.02 -4.20 6.50
CA ALA A 33 -8.24 -3.02 5.67
C ALA A 33 -7.66 -1.77 6.31
N ALA A 34 -7.18 -0.86 5.47
CA ALA A 34 -6.81 0.48 5.91
C ALA A 34 -8.07 1.25 6.34
N LEU A 35 -8.08 1.74 7.57
CA LEU A 35 -9.11 2.64 8.09
C LEU A 35 -8.89 4.07 7.55
N SER A 36 -9.96 4.87 7.51
CA SER A 36 -9.89 6.25 7.01
C SER A 36 -9.31 7.25 8.03
N MET A 37 -9.27 6.88 9.31
CA MET A 37 -8.63 7.62 10.42
C MET A 37 -7.74 6.69 11.25
N GLU A 38 -6.97 7.26 12.17
CA GLU A 38 -6.25 6.49 13.19
C GLU A 38 -7.20 5.70 14.10
N LEU A 39 -6.72 4.57 14.65
CA LEU A 39 -7.50 3.65 15.47
C LEU A 39 -8.13 4.34 16.71
N SER A 40 -7.34 5.15 17.41
CA SER A 40 -7.77 5.94 18.57
C SER A 40 -8.90 6.91 18.21
N ASP A 41 -8.88 7.48 17.01
CA ASP A 41 -9.91 8.42 16.57
C ASP A 41 -11.27 7.76 16.37
N TYR A 42 -11.38 6.45 16.23
CA TYR A 42 -12.68 5.76 16.26
C TYR A 42 -13.15 5.39 17.67
N LEU A 43 -12.20 5.10 18.56
CA LEU A 43 -12.47 4.32 19.79
C LEU A 43 -12.39 5.14 21.08
N ASP A 44 -11.65 6.25 21.07
CA ASP A 44 -11.39 7.05 22.27
C ASP A 44 -12.26 8.32 22.30
N ASP A 45 -12.85 8.67 23.43
CA ASP A 45 -13.66 9.88 23.60
C ASP A 45 -12.84 11.07 24.13
N GLY A 46 -11.65 11.25 23.56
CA GLY A 46 -10.74 12.35 23.91
C GLY A 46 -11.06 13.66 23.18
N PRO A 47 -10.52 14.80 23.68
CA PRO A 47 -10.75 16.13 23.09
C PRO A 47 -10.20 16.29 21.67
N ILE A 48 -9.30 15.41 21.24
CA ILE A 48 -8.74 15.38 19.88
C ILE A 48 -9.60 14.50 18.97
N SER A 49 -10.00 13.33 19.45
CA SER A 49 -10.68 12.33 18.63
C SER A 49 -12.14 12.69 18.31
N ILE A 50 -12.85 13.36 19.22
CA ILE A 50 -14.25 13.79 18.97
C ILE A 50 -14.34 14.74 17.76
N PRO A 51 -13.60 15.87 17.71
CA PRO A 51 -13.64 16.77 16.54
C PRO A 51 -13.23 16.09 15.23
N ARG A 52 -12.25 15.17 15.29
CA ARG A 52 -11.80 14.42 14.10
C ARG A 52 -12.90 13.51 13.54
N ARG A 53 -13.63 12.79 14.40
CA ARG A 53 -14.80 11.98 14.01
C ARG A 53 -15.90 12.82 13.38
N GLU A 54 -16.17 13.98 13.95
CA GLU A 54 -17.19 14.91 13.43
C GLU A 54 -16.76 15.41 12.04
N ALA A 55 -15.52 15.86 11.89
CA ALA A 55 -14.98 16.30 10.62
C ALA A 55 -15.05 15.20 9.54
N PHE A 56 -14.75 13.95 9.90
CA PHE A 56 -14.83 12.82 8.97
C PHE A 56 -16.26 12.52 8.51
N GLN A 57 -17.24 12.55 9.41
CA GLN A 57 -18.63 12.32 9.03
C GLN A 57 -19.21 13.48 8.20
N ILE A 58 -18.88 14.73 8.55
CA ILE A 58 -19.24 15.91 7.75
C ILE A 58 -18.67 15.79 6.34
N TYR A 59 -17.40 15.40 6.22
CA TYR A 59 -16.74 15.20 4.95
C TYR A 59 -17.45 14.18 4.06
N ILE A 60 -17.78 13.00 4.58
CA ILE A 60 -18.53 11.99 3.82
C ILE A 60 -19.86 12.56 3.35
N ALA A 61 -20.61 13.20 4.25
CA ALA A 61 -21.91 13.79 3.92
C ALA A 61 -21.79 14.85 2.82
N ASP A 62 -20.80 15.74 2.90
CA ASP A 62 -20.56 16.76 1.88
C ASP A 62 -20.23 16.16 0.52
N ILE A 63 -19.42 15.10 0.47
CA ILE A 63 -19.13 14.38 -0.78
C ILE A 63 -20.40 13.74 -1.34
N MET A 64 -21.24 13.12 -0.50
CA MET A 64 -22.51 12.52 -0.95
C MET A 64 -23.47 13.58 -1.52
N LYS A 65 -23.52 14.79 -0.96
CA LYS A 65 -24.32 15.89 -1.49
C LYS A 65 -23.82 16.37 -2.85
N LEU A 66 -22.49 16.45 -3.03
CA LEU A 66 -21.89 16.78 -4.33
C LEU A 66 -22.26 15.73 -5.39
N LEU A 67 -22.15 14.43 -5.06
CA LEU A 67 -22.55 13.35 -5.95
C LEU A 67 -24.04 13.41 -6.30
N ALA A 68 -24.91 13.69 -5.32
CA ALA A 68 -26.34 13.83 -5.56
C ALA A 68 -26.66 15.01 -6.49
N LYS A 69 -25.98 16.14 -6.30
CA LYS A 69 -26.10 17.33 -7.14
C LYS A 69 -25.68 17.02 -8.58
N ASP A 70 -24.52 16.40 -8.78
CA ASP A 70 -24.01 16.09 -10.12
C ASP A 70 -24.85 15.02 -10.84
N ALA A 71 -25.49 14.13 -10.08
CA ALA A 71 -26.48 13.17 -10.59
C ALA A 71 -27.86 13.81 -10.87
N GLY A 72 -28.06 15.11 -10.63
CA GLY A 72 -29.33 15.80 -10.84
C GLY A 72 -30.44 15.40 -9.86
N ILE A 73 -30.07 14.88 -8.68
CA ILE A 73 -31.04 14.47 -7.65
C ILE A 73 -31.53 15.70 -6.88
N THR A 74 -32.82 15.99 -6.99
CA THR A 74 -33.47 17.18 -6.38
C THR A 74 -34.34 16.84 -5.15
N ASP A 75 -34.15 15.67 -4.55
CA ASP A 75 -34.94 15.21 -3.40
C ASP A 75 -34.63 16.03 -2.14
N ILE A 76 -35.67 16.46 -1.43
CA ILE A 76 -35.58 17.24 -0.19
C ILE A 76 -34.82 16.49 0.93
N ASN A 77 -34.74 15.16 0.86
CA ASN A 77 -34.11 14.32 1.87
C ASN A 77 -32.62 14.01 1.58
N VAL A 78 -32.01 14.63 0.56
CA VAL A 78 -30.58 14.41 0.23
C VAL A 78 -29.69 14.65 1.45
N GLU A 79 -29.94 15.71 2.22
CA GLU A 79 -29.19 16.04 3.43
C GLU A 79 -29.23 14.90 4.46
N ILE A 80 -30.44 14.42 4.78
CA ILE A 80 -30.67 13.34 5.75
C ILE A 80 -30.01 12.04 5.28
N ARG A 81 -30.10 11.72 3.99
CA ARG A 81 -29.48 10.52 3.42
C ARG A 81 -27.96 10.61 3.42
N ALA A 82 -27.39 11.77 3.12
CA ALA A 82 -25.94 11.99 3.17
C ALA A 82 -25.40 11.77 4.59
N VAL A 83 -26.08 12.29 5.61
CA VAL A 83 -25.75 12.05 7.02
C VAL A 83 -25.91 10.57 7.39
N THR A 84 -26.95 9.91 6.88
CA THR A 84 -27.15 8.46 7.09
C THR A 84 -25.98 7.64 6.52
N VAL A 85 -25.53 7.96 5.31
CA VAL A 85 -24.35 7.31 4.71
C VAL A 85 -23.11 7.53 5.57
N ALA A 86 -22.87 8.75 6.05
CA ALA A 86 -21.74 9.05 6.91
C ALA A 86 -21.77 8.25 8.22
N GLY A 87 -22.93 8.14 8.88
CA GLY A 87 -23.09 7.36 10.10
C GLY A 87 -22.95 5.85 9.88
N ASP A 88 -23.47 5.33 8.77
CA ASP A 88 -23.31 3.93 8.36
C ASP A 88 -21.82 3.59 8.13
N VAL A 89 -21.10 4.43 7.37
CA VAL A 89 -19.64 4.29 7.12
C VAL A 89 -18.86 4.31 8.42
N PHE A 90 -19.12 5.30 9.29
CA PHE A 90 -18.42 5.43 10.57
C PHE A 90 -18.64 4.19 11.45
N SER A 91 -19.85 3.65 11.46
CA SER A 91 -20.19 2.48 12.26
C SER A 91 -19.47 1.22 11.77
N VAL A 92 -19.36 1.01 10.46
CA VAL A 92 -18.58 -0.10 9.88
C VAL A 92 -17.09 0.06 10.17
N GLU A 93 -16.51 1.23 9.94
CA GLU A 93 -15.08 1.45 10.23
C GLU A 93 -14.75 1.36 11.72
N ARG A 94 -15.66 1.80 12.60
CA ARG A 94 -15.52 1.65 14.07
C ARG A 94 -15.56 0.18 14.48
N TYR A 95 -16.39 -0.65 13.85
CA TYR A 95 -16.42 -2.09 14.09
C TYR A 95 -15.08 -2.74 13.71
N LEU A 96 -14.55 -2.42 12.51
CA LEU A 96 -13.24 -2.90 12.06
C LEU A 96 -12.11 -2.39 12.95
N ALA A 97 -12.18 -1.14 13.42
CA ALA A 97 -11.24 -0.56 14.37
C ALA A 97 -11.26 -1.31 15.71
N ASP A 98 -12.43 -1.60 16.27
CA ASP A 98 -12.51 -2.36 17.53
C ASP A 98 -11.92 -3.76 17.38
N SER A 99 -12.18 -4.44 16.26
CA SER A 99 -11.56 -5.73 15.95
C SER A 99 -10.04 -5.66 15.90
N LEU A 100 -9.48 -4.64 15.23
CA LEU A 100 -8.04 -4.40 15.19
C LEU A 100 -7.43 -4.09 16.56
N ARG A 101 -8.16 -3.38 17.43
CA ARG A 101 -7.71 -3.10 18.81
C ARG A 101 -7.67 -4.38 19.65
N ARG A 102 -8.69 -5.23 19.53
CA ARG A 102 -8.76 -6.52 20.24
C ARG A 102 -7.73 -7.52 19.71
N ASN A 103 -7.45 -7.46 18.41
CA ASN A 103 -6.59 -8.37 17.69
C ASN A 103 -5.51 -7.58 16.94
N PRO A 104 -4.43 -7.13 17.60
CA PRO A 104 -3.36 -6.42 16.91
C PRO A 104 -2.62 -7.35 15.93
N THR A 105 -2.28 -6.83 14.75
CA THR A 105 -1.55 -7.58 13.72
C THR A 105 -0.20 -8.04 14.25
N THR A 106 0.12 -9.32 14.03
CA THR A 106 1.42 -9.89 14.43
C THR A 106 2.38 -9.93 13.25
N ASN A 107 3.68 -10.02 13.52
CA ASN A 107 4.70 -10.07 12.45
C ASN A 107 4.76 -11.42 11.73
N ALA A 108 4.23 -12.48 12.33
CA ALA A 108 4.24 -13.84 11.79
C ALA A 108 2.85 -14.18 11.24
N PRO A 109 2.64 -14.14 9.91
CA PRO A 109 1.35 -14.51 9.34
C PRO A 109 1.07 -16.01 9.55
N ILE A 110 -0.22 -16.34 9.60
CA ILE A 110 -0.69 -17.72 9.60
C ILE A 110 -0.80 -18.19 8.15
N THR A 111 -0.24 -19.37 7.85
CA THR A 111 -0.39 -20.02 6.55
C THR A 111 -1.68 -20.84 6.52
N THR A 112 -2.51 -20.62 5.50
CA THR A 112 -3.70 -21.44 5.19
C THR A 112 -3.88 -21.51 3.68
N ASP A 113 -5.01 -22.00 3.20
CA ASP A 113 -5.37 -22.04 1.78
C ASP A 113 -6.66 -21.24 1.48
N LEU A 114 -6.87 -20.94 0.20
CA LEU A 114 -8.05 -20.20 -0.26
C LEU A 114 -9.35 -20.96 -0.01
N GLN A 115 -9.34 -22.30 0.00
CA GLN A 115 -10.52 -23.12 0.25
C GLN A 115 -11.04 -22.91 1.68
N ASN A 116 -10.16 -22.94 2.68
CA ASN A 116 -10.51 -22.76 4.08
C ASN A 116 -11.11 -21.36 4.32
N ILE A 117 -10.58 -20.33 3.67
CA ILE A 117 -11.16 -18.98 3.75
C ILE A 117 -12.50 -18.92 3.03
N SER A 118 -12.58 -19.45 1.81
CA SER A 118 -13.81 -19.45 1.02
C SER A 118 -14.97 -20.14 1.73
N ALA A 119 -14.70 -21.15 2.58
CA ALA A 119 -15.71 -21.84 3.38
C ALA A 119 -16.43 -20.95 4.41
N HIS A 120 -15.87 -19.79 4.77
CA HIS A 120 -16.51 -18.83 5.67
C HIS A 120 -17.56 -17.96 4.95
N PHE A 121 -17.53 -17.94 3.61
CA PHE A 121 -18.40 -17.08 2.82
C PHE A 121 -19.52 -17.87 2.15
N ARG A 122 -20.71 -17.26 2.07
CA ARG A 122 -21.86 -17.80 1.33
C ARG A 122 -21.82 -17.49 -0.17
N PHE A 123 -20.77 -16.83 -0.65
CA PHE A 123 -20.55 -16.49 -2.06
C PHE A 123 -19.21 -17.06 -2.54
N GLU A 124 -19.01 -17.07 -3.86
CA GLU A 124 -17.79 -17.56 -4.52
C GLU A 124 -16.61 -16.60 -4.28
N PHE A 125 -16.01 -16.68 -3.09
CA PHE A 125 -14.89 -15.85 -2.67
C PHE A 125 -13.67 -16.05 -3.57
N ASP A 126 -13.37 -17.29 -3.96
CA ASP A 126 -12.33 -17.64 -4.92
C ASP A 126 -12.47 -16.89 -6.26
N ARG A 127 -13.70 -16.74 -6.78
CA ARG A 127 -13.97 -15.93 -7.97
C ARG A 127 -13.72 -14.44 -7.74
N LEU A 128 -14.04 -13.92 -6.55
CA LEU A 128 -13.76 -12.54 -6.20
C LEU A 128 -12.25 -12.26 -6.23
N ILE A 129 -11.44 -13.15 -5.66
CA ILE A 129 -9.98 -13.04 -5.67
C ILE A 129 -9.44 -13.17 -7.09
N SER A 130 -9.95 -14.12 -7.87
CA SER A 130 -9.55 -14.33 -9.27
C SER A 130 -9.80 -13.08 -10.13
N HIS A 131 -10.94 -12.41 -9.90
CA HIS A 131 -11.24 -11.13 -10.56
C HIS A 131 -10.31 -10.00 -10.10
N GLU A 132 -9.93 -9.97 -8.83
CA GLU A 132 -9.02 -8.95 -8.32
C GLU A 132 -7.59 -9.11 -8.83
N LEU A 133 -7.17 -10.35 -9.13
CA LEU A 133 -5.88 -10.62 -9.74
C LEU A 133 -5.88 -10.39 -11.27
N ASP A 134 -7.04 -10.13 -11.88
CA ASP A 134 -7.17 -10.01 -13.35
C ASP A 134 -6.63 -11.25 -14.08
N ASP A 135 -6.69 -12.42 -13.42
CA ASP A 135 -6.06 -13.65 -13.88
C ASP A 135 -6.59 -14.88 -13.10
N PRO A 136 -7.58 -15.60 -13.63
CA PRO A 136 -8.18 -16.73 -12.92
C PRO A 136 -7.26 -17.94 -12.78
N ASP A 137 -6.21 -18.04 -13.61
CA ASP A 137 -5.26 -19.17 -13.58
C ASP A 137 -4.09 -18.91 -12.62
N SER A 138 -3.97 -17.69 -12.07
CA SER A 138 -2.92 -17.32 -11.12
C SER A 138 -3.07 -18.01 -9.75
N ILE A 139 -4.27 -18.48 -9.43
CA ILE A 139 -4.60 -19.08 -8.13
C ILE A 139 -5.52 -20.30 -8.27
N SER A 140 -5.45 -21.19 -7.29
CA SER A 140 -6.30 -22.36 -7.15
C SER A 140 -6.87 -22.42 -5.73
N LYS A 141 -7.86 -23.29 -5.49
CA LYS A 141 -8.44 -23.49 -4.15
C LYS A 141 -7.41 -23.90 -3.09
N LEU A 142 -6.35 -24.61 -3.51
CA LEU A 142 -5.27 -25.07 -2.64
C LEU A 142 -4.07 -24.11 -2.61
N THR A 143 -4.17 -22.94 -3.25
CA THR A 143 -3.10 -21.94 -3.21
C THR A 143 -2.87 -21.52 -1.75
N PRO A 144 -1.64 -21.72 -1.21
CA PRO A 144 -1.35 -21.29 0.15
C PRO A 144 -1.26 -19.78 0.21
N ILE A 145 -1.88 -19.21 1.24
CA ILE A 145 -1.98 -17.78 1.50
C ILE A 145 -1.50 -17.46 2.91
N TYR A 146 -1.12 -16.20 3.11
CA TYR A 146 -0.79 -15.66 4.42
C TYR A 146 -1.94 -14.82 4.97
N LEU A 147 -2.34 -15.08 6.20
CA LEU A 147 -3.26 -14.24 6.97
C LEU A 147 -2.48 -13.55 8.08
N THR A 148 -2.38 -12.23 8.02
CA THR A 148 -1.66 -11.46 9.06
C THR A 148 -2.44 -11.35 10.37
N ASN A 149 -3.75 -11.63 10.35
CA ASN A 149 -4.65 -11.47 11.49
C ASN A 149 -5.92 -12.32 11.38
N ASP A 150 -5.83 -13.60 11.71
CA ASP A 150 -6.94 -14.57 11.65
C ASP A 150 -8.24 -14.09 12.32
N LYS A 151 -8.13 -13.50 13.51
CA LYS A 151 -9.31 -13.07 14.29
C LYS A 151 -9.98 -11.83 13.69
N TYR A 152 -9.20 -10.89 13.16
CA TYR A 152 -9.77 -9.78 12.40
C TYR A 152 -10.54 -10.29 11.19
N PHE A 153 -10.02 -11.30 10.49
CA PHE A 153 -10.71 -11.87 9.33
C PHE A 153 -12.04 -12.50 9.72
N LEU A 154 -12.12 -13.22 10.84
CA LEU A 154 -13.39 -13.75 11.34
C LEU A 154 -14.42 -12.64 11.59
N ASP A 155 -14.05 -11.59 12.33
CA ASP A 155 -14.93 -10.44 12.59
C ASP A 155 -15.34 -9.74 11.26
N ALA A 156 -14.39 -9.56 10.34
CA ALA A 156 -14.65 -8.99 9.01
C ALA A 156 -15.56 -9.87 8.15
N PHE A 157 -15.49 -11.19 8.30
CA PHE A 157 -16.34 -12.13 7.58
C PHE A 157 -17.75 -12.13 8.15
N ASP A 158 -17.90 -12.03 9.47
CA ASP A 158 -19.20 -11.88 10.13
C ASP A 158 -19.95 -10.66 9.58
N LEU A 159 -19.24 -9.54 9.37
CA LEU A 159 -19.77 -8.35 8.69
C LEU A 159 -20.32 -8.69 7.28
N ILE A 160 -19.62 -9.51 6.51
CA ILE A 160 -20.05 -9.82 5.15
C ILE A 160 -21.13 -10.94 5.14
N THR A 161 -21.23 -11.76 6.18
CA THR A 161 -22.22 -12.86 6.24
C THR A 161 -23.58 -12.43 6.77
N GLU A 162 -23.67 -11.34 7.54
CA GLU A 162 -24.92 -10.80 8.11
C GLU A 162 -25.73 -9.93 7.12
N LEU A 163 -25.48 -10.08 5.81
CA LEU A 163 -26.20 -9.33 4.75
C LEU A 163 -27.69 -9.70 4.63
N ASP A 164 -28.15 -10.76 5.30
CA ASP A 164 -29.59 -11.09 5.36
C ASP A 164 -30.37 -10.06 6.23
N ASN A 165 -29.69 -9.35 7.13
CA ASN A 165 -30.27 -8.26 7.90
C ASN A 165 -30.32 -6.96 7.05
N PRO A 166 -31.50 -6.39 6.75
CA PRO A 166 -31.60 -5.23 5.86
C PRO A 166 -30.85 -3.97 6.36
N LEU A 167 -30.78 -3.76 7.67
CA LEU A 167 -30.03 -2.63 8.23
C LEU A 167 -28.53 -2.83 8.02
N PHE A 168 -28.05 -4.04 8.28
CA PHE A 168 -26.65 -4.40 8.11
C PHE A 168 -26.23 -4.34 6.64
N ALA A 169 -27.06 -4.89 5.75
CA ALA A 169 -26.86 -4.84 4.31
C ALA A 169 -26.75 -3.40 3.79
N ARG A 170 -27.61 -2.48 4.28
CA ARG A 170 -27.52 -1.05 3.94
C ARG A 170 -26.19 -0.45 4.41
N MET A 171 -25.80 -0.71 5.66
CA MET A 171 -24.57 -0.15 6.24
C MET A 171 -23.34 -0.59 5.46
N VAL A 172 -23.20 -1.90 5.21
CA VAL A 172 -22.10 -2.46 4.42
C VAL A 172 -22.13 -1.91 3.00
N HIS A 173 -23.29 -1.83 2.35
CA HIS A 173 -23.39 -1.28 0.99
C HIS A 173 -22.95 0.19 0.92
N ASN A 174 -23.40 1.02 1.86
CA ASN A 174 -22.99 2.42 1.96
C ASN A 174 -21.48 2.54 2.19
N TYR A 175 -20.93 1.70 3.08
CA TYR A 175 -19.50 1.60 3.31
C TYR A 175 -18.72 1.25 2.04
N LEU A 176 -19.12 0.19 1.33
CA LEU A 176 -18.45 -0.26 0.10
C LEU A 176 -18.49 0.82 -1.00
N ARG A 177 -19.61 1.53 -1.14
CA ARG A 177 -19.73 2.66 -2.06
C ARG A 177 -18.83 3.82 -1.66
N TRP A 178 -18.80 4.16 -0.37
CA TRP A 178 -17.88 5.18 0.13
C TRP A 178 -16.43 4.84 -0.17
N ARG A 179 -16.01 3.59 0.07
CA ARG A 179 -14.64 3.15 -0.23
C ARG A 179 -14.28 3.32 -1.70
N LEU A 180 -15.20 3.04 -2.61
CA LEU A 180 -15.02 3.32 -4.04
C LEU A 180 -14.88 4.82 -4.32
N VAL A 181 -15.78 5.64 -3.78
CA VAL A 181 -15.73 7.10 -3.98
C VAL A 181 -14.40 7.65 -3.46
N ALA A 182 -14.03 7.28 -2.23
CA ALA A 182 -12.83 7.73 -1.55
C ALA A 182 -11.54 7.41 -2.32
N THR A 183 -11.51 6.32 -3.11
CA THR A 183 -10.38 6.00 -4.01
C THR A 183 -10.09 7.13 -5.00
N TYR A 184 -11.16 7.75 -5.52
CA TYR A 184 -11.09 8.64 -6.69
C TYR A 184 -11.29 10.11 -6.35
N ILE A 185 -11.55 10.49 -5.10
CA ILE A 185 -11.85 11.88 -4.73
C ILE A 185 -10.78 12.86 -5.23
N ASN A 186 -9.51 12.48 -5.19
CA ASN A 186 -8.42 13.33 -5.64
C ASN A 186 -8.29 13.43 -7.17
N ASP A 187 -9.00 12.58 -7.92
CA ASP A 187 -9.05 12.59 -9.39
C ASP A 187 -10.36 13.23 -9.93
N LEU A 188 -11.22 13.76 -9.03
CA LEU A 188 -12.47 14.44 -9.35
C LEU A 188 -12.29 15.97 -9.45
N PRO A 189 -13.29 16.72 -9.94
CA PRO A 189 -13.23 18.18 -10.01
C PRO A 189 -12.91 18.84 -8.66
N TYR A 190 -12.40 20.07 -8.72
CA TYR A 190 -11.91 20.81 -7.54
C TYR A 190 -12.91 20.88 -6.37
N SER A 191 -14.22 20.90 -6.62
CA SER A 191 -15.24 20.86 -5.56
C SER A 191 -15.09 19.67 -4.62
N TYR A 192 -14.74 18.48 -5.13
CA TYR A 192 -14.53 17.27 -4.35
C TYR A 192 -13.19 17.32 -3.61
N VAL A 193 -12.11 17.65 -4.34
CA VAL A 193 -10.76 17.79 -3.77
C VAL A 193 -10.72 18.83 -2.66
N HIS A 194 -11.47 19.93 -2.83
CA HIS A 194 -11.56 20.99 -1.82
C HIS A 194 -12.21 20.49 -0.53
N LYS A 195 -13.31 19.72 -0.62
CA LYS A 195 -13.93 19.07 0.56
C LYS A 195 -12.98 18.11 1.26
N HIS A 196 -12.18 17.36 0.51
CA HIS A 196 -11.13 16.53 1.09
C HIS A 196 -10.06 17.35 1.80
N ARG A 197 -9.63 18.49 1.25
CA ARG A 197 -8.66 19.39 1.90
C ARG A 197 -9.21 20.04 3.17
N GLU A 198 -10.47 20.45 3.17
CA GLU A 198 -11.15 20.97 4.37
C GLU A 198 -11.14 19.92 5.49
N TYR A 199 -11.49 18.67 5.15
CA TYR A 199 -11.42 17.54 6.08
C TYR A 199 -10.01 17.33 6.63
N LEU A 200 -8.99 17.19 5.78
CA LEU A 200 -7.64 16.94 6.24
C LEU A 200 -7.10 18.09 7.10
N SER A 201 -7.48 19.33 6.80
CA SER A 201 -7.11 20.50 7.61
C SER A 201 -7.75 20.45 8.99
N ALA A 202 -9.02 20.05 9.09
CA ALA A 202 -9.71 19.83 10.35
C ALA A 202 -9.12 18.63 11.13
N TYR A 203 -8.70 17.57 10.42
CA TYR A 203 -8.15 16.36 11.01
C TYR A 203 -6.75 16.58 11.61
N TYR A 204 -5.85 17.21 10.84
CA TYR A 204 -4.46 17.42 11.24
C TYR A 204 -4.23 18.73 12.02
N GLY A 205 -5.15 19.68 11.96
CA GLY A 205 -5.04 20.97 12.66
C GLY A 205 -4.16 22.00 11.94
N TYR A 206 -3.79 21.76 10.68
CA TYR A 206 -3.06 22.71 9.84
C TYR A 206 -3.52 22.59 8.38
N THR A 207 -3.43 23.69 7.63
CA THR A 207 -3.84 23.68 6.22
C THR A 207 -2.79 22.96 5.37
N LEU A 208 -3.21 21.89 4.70
CA LEU A 208 -2.40 21.23 3.69
C LEU A 208 -2.47 22.01 2.38
N HIS A 209 -1.41 22.76 2.09
CA HIS A 209 -1.22 23.41 0.79
C HIS A 209 -0.33 22.53 -0.09
N SER A 210 -0.95 21.82 -1.03
CA SER A 210 -0.24 21.19 -2.16
C SER A 210 -0.64 21.94 -3.41
N THR A 211 0.34 22.37 -4.21
CA THR A 211 0.04 22.87 -5.56
C THR A 211 -0.44 21.71 -6.43
N ASN A 212 -1.12 22.03 -7.54
CA ASN A 212 -1.49 21.00 -8.52
C ASN A 212 -0.25 20.34 -9.14
N GLU A 213 0.83 21.12 -9.32
CA GLU A 213 2.12 20.62 -9.82
C GLU A 213 2.72 19.57 -8.87
N ASP A 214 2.77 19.88 -7.57
CA ASP A 214 3.28 18.92 -6.56
C ASP A 214 2.45 17.64 -6.51
N TYR A 215 1.11 17.78 -6.59
CA TYR A 215 0.20 16.64 -6.60
C TYR A 215 0.42 15.76 -7.84
N CYS A 216 0.41 16.36 -9.03
CA CYS A 216 0.59 15.64 -10.29
C CYS A 216 1.98 14.99 -10.35
N THR A 217 3.03 15.68 -9.91
CA THR A 217 4.39 15.14 -9.87
C THR A 217 4.46 13.91 -8.96
N ARG A 218 3.87 13.99 -7.76
CA ARG A 218 3.81 12.85 -6.83
C ARG A 218 3.02 11.67 -7.41
N GLU A 219 1.89 11.93 -8.06
CA GLU A 219 1.09 10.87 -8.69
C GLU A 219 1.82 10.20 -9.85
N VAL A 220 2.55 10.96 -10.68
CA VAL A 220 3.40 10.38 -11.74
C VAL A 220 4.50 9.52 -11.14
N ILE A 221 5.21 9.98 -10.11
CA ILE A 221 6.24 9.18 -9.41
C ILE A 221 5.64 7.90 -8.83
N ARG A 222 4.45 7.97 -8.24
CA ARG A 222 3.77 6.82 -7.64
C ARG A 222 3.28 5.80 -8.67
N ARG A 223 2.78 6.27 -9.83
CA ARG A 223 2.18 5.41 -10.86
C ARG A 223 3.20 4.89 -11.89
N PHE A 224 4.34 5.57 -12.05
CA PHE A 224 5.40 5.22 -12.99
C PHE A 224 6.80 5.15 -12.34
N PRO A 225 6.98 4.42 -11.23
CA PRO A 225 8.24 4.45 -10.47
C PRO A 225 9.45 4.03 -11.32
N PHE A 226 9.31 2.99 -12.16
CA PHE A 226 10.40 2.48 -13.00
C PHE A 226 10.73 3.40 -14.19
N ALA A 227 9.73 4.08 -14.77
CA ALA A 227 9.99 5.06 -15.83
C ALA A 227 10.70 6.30 -15.26
N ILE A 228 10.33 6.75 -14.06
CA ILE A 228 11.05 7.83 -13.36
C ILE A 228 12.49 7.42 -13.03
N GLN A 229 12.72 6.17 -12.60
CA GLN A 229 14.08 5.65 -12.42
C GLN A 229 14.89 5.73 -13.73
N ARG A 230 14.31 5.27 -14.85
CA ARG A 230 14.96 5.35 -16.17
C ARG A 230 15.40 6.77 -16.51
N LEU A 231 14.52 7.77 -16.34
CA LEU A 231 14.84 9.17 -16.59
C LEU A 231 16.04 9.67 -15.76
N TYR A 232 16.13 9.24 -14.50
CA TYR A 232 17.25 9.62 -13.63
C TYR A 232 18.58 9.02 -14.10
N THR A 233 18.55 7.78 -14.61
CA THR A 233 19.76 7.03 -15.02
C THR A 233 20.35 7.48 -16.34
N MET A 234 19.55 8.13 -17.20
CA MET A 234 20.04 8.72 -18.45
C MET A 234 21.06 9.84 -18.22
N ASN A 235 21.12 10.42 -17.01
CA ASN A 235 22.07 11.48 -16.63
C ASN A 235 23.38 10.87 -16.06
N SER A 236 24.11 10.16 -16.92
CA SER A 236 24.99 9.02 -16.59
C SER A 236 26.25 9.28 -15.76
N THR A 237 26.91 10.45 -15.87
CA THR A 237 28.24 10.63 -15.25
C THR A 237 28.18 10.84 -13.73
N LYS A 238 27.30 11.72 -13.24
CA LYS A 238 27.14 11.98 -11.80
C LYS A 238 26.62 10.73 -11.08
N TYR A 239 25.74 9.99 -11.74
CA TYR A 239 25.19 8.75 -11.23
C TYR A 239 26.25 7.66 -11.02
N SER A 240 27.13 7.42 -12.01
CA SER A 240 28.16 6.38 -11.89
C SER A 240 29.11 6.62 -10.71
N ASN A 241 29.54 7.86 -10.47
CA ASN A 241 30.40 8.18 -9.33
C ASN A 241 29.66 7.97 -7.99
N ALA A 242 28.39 8.37 -7.93
CA ALA A 242 27.57 8.19 -6.74
C ALA A 242 27.34 6.70 -6.39
N VAL A 243 27.17 5.84 -7.40
CA VAL A 243 27.07 4.38 -7.22
C VAL A 243 28.33 3.82 -6.56
N THR A 244 29.52 4.09 -7.12
CA THR A 244 30.81 3.65 -6.57
C THR A 244 31.01 4.14 -5.13
N THR A 245 30.60 5.38 -4.88
CA THR A 245 30.61 5.97 -3.55
C THR A 245 29.73 5.20 -2.57
N VAL A 246 28.46 4.93 -2.93
CA VAL A 246 27.52 4.20 -2.07
C VAL A 246 27.98 2.75 -1.83
N GLU A 247 28.55 2.09 -2.84
CA GLU A 247 29.17 0.77 -2.70
C GLU A 247 30.29 0.77 -1.65
N THR A 248 31.19 1.76 -1.75
CA THR A 248 32.31 1.91 -0.82
C THR A 248 31.82 2.13 0.61
N VAL A 249 30.86 3.03 0.80
CA VAL A 249 30.25 3.31 2.11
C VAL A 249 29.58 2.07 2.68
N SER A 250 28.80 1.36 1.87
CA SER A 250 28.09 0.15 2.30
C SER A 250 29.08 -0.91 2.80
N ASN A 251 30.19 -1.12 2.07
CA ASN A 251 31.22 -2.09 2.45
C ASN A 251 31.95 -1.70 3.74
N GLU A 252 32.32 -0.42 3.91
CA GLU A 252 32.97 0.04 5.13
C GLU A 252 32.02 0.02 6.35
N LEU A 253 30.72 0.27 6.15
CA LEU A 253 29.71 0.10 7.20
C LEU A 253 29.61 -1.36 7.65
N ILE A 254 29.55 -2.31 6.71
CA ILE A 254 29.51 -3.76 7.01
C ILE A 254 30.75 -4.17 7.81
N LYS A 255 31.94 -3.73 7.40
CA LYS A 255 33.21 -4.00 8.08
C LYS A 255 33.27 -3.37 9.47
N SER A 256 32.78 -2.14 9.61
CA SER A 256 32.70 -1.44 10.89
C SER A 256 31.74 -2.15 11.84
N PHE A 257 30.60 -2.64 11.34
CA PHE A 257 29.63 -3.39 12.14
C PHE A 257 30.19 -4.74 12.61
N LYS A 258 30.94 -5.45 11.76
CA LYS A 258 31.69 -6.67 12.16
C LYS A 258 32.70 -6.36 13.26
N THR A 259 33.46 -5.27 13.10
CA THR A 259 34.43 -4.82 14.11
C THR A 259 33.76 -4.48 15.44
N TYR A 260 32.59 -3.82 15.39
CA TYR A 260 31.78 -3.54 16.56
C TYR A 260 31.32 -4.82 17.28
N ILE A 261 30.87 -5.83 16.53
CA ILE A 261 30.47 -7.13 17.10
C ILE A 261 31.65 -7.78 17.87
N ASP A 262 32.85 -7.72 17.32
CA ASP A 262 34.02 -8.34 17.95
C ASP A 262 34.53 -7.56 19.17
N LYS A 263 34.53 -6.22 19.11
CA LYS A 263 35.21 -5.36 20.10
C LYS A 263 34.28 -4.72 21.13
N ASN A 264 33.02 -4.46 20.77
CA ASN A 264 32.15 -3.55 21.51
C ASN A 264 30.80 -4.16 21.91
N ALA A 265 30.31 -5.17 21.19
CA ALA A 265 29.03 -5.84 21.49
C ALA A 265 29.12 -6.80 22.69
N LYS A 266 29.47 -6.28 23.88
CA LYS A 266 29.64 -7.06 25.12
C LYS A 266 28.38 -7.81 25.57
N TRP A 267 27.21 -7.36 25.12
CA TRP A 267 25.93 -8.00 25.38
C TRP A 267 25.74 -9.31 24.58
N MET A 268 26.46 -9.49 23.47
CA MET A 268 26.51 -10.75 22.71
C MET A 268 27.53 -11.69 23.36
N VAL A 269 27.16 -12.23 24.53
CA VAL A 269 28.08 -13.01 25.39
C VAL A 269 28.57 -14.25 24.67
N ASP A 270 27.69 -14.98 23.98
CA ASP A 270 28.01 -16.25 23.37
C ASP A 270 28.74 -16.10 22.02
N VAL A 271 29.77 -16.92 21.83
CA VAL A 271 30.60 -16.91 20.61
C VAL A 271 29.78 -17.35 19.39
N LYS A 272 28.82 -18.26 19.59
CA LYS A 272 27.96 -18.78 18.52
C LYS A 272 27.13 -17.66 17.87
N THR A 273 26.43 -16.85 18.67
CA THR A 273 25.59 -15.74 18.17
C THR A 273 26.44 -14.67 17.51
N ARG A 274 27.64 -14.37 18.04
CA ARG A 274 28.59 -13.47 17.37
C ARG A 274 29.02 -13.98 16.00
N ASN A 275 29.31 -15.26 15.88
CA ASN A 275 29.67 -15.86 14.59
C ASN A 275 28.48 -15.84 13.61
N MET A 276 27.29 -16.23 14.06
CA MET A 276 26.07 -16.18 13.22
C MET A 276 25.75 -14.76 12.73
N ALA A 277 25.90 -13.74 13.59
CA ALA A 277 25.70 -12.35 13.20
C ALA A 277 26.72 -11.90 12.14
N LYS A 278 27.99 -12.31 12.29
CA LYS A 278 29.03 -12.02 11.29
C LYS A 278 28.81 -12.77 9.98
N GLU A 279 28.35 -14.01 10.03
CA GLU A 279 27.95 -14.80 8.85
C GLU A 279 26.81 -14.11 8.10
N LYS A 280 25.79 -13.63 8.81
CA LYS A 280 24.72 -12.83 8.21
C LYS A 280 25.25 -11.56 7.53
N LEU A 281 26.19 -10.85 8.14
CA LEU A 281 26.84 -9.68 7.54
C LEU A 281 27.79 -10.03 6.38
N ASN A 282 28.36 -11.23 6.35
CA ASN A 282 29.15 -11.72 5.22
C ASN A 282 28.27 -12.04 4.01
N ALA A 283 27.06 -12.53 4.27
CA ALA A 283 26.07 -12.84 3.24
C ALA A 283 25.20 -11.64 2.84
N LEU A 284 25.40 -10.46 3.45
CA LEU A 284 24.62 -9.27 3.13
C LEU A 284 24.99 -8.77 1.74
N THR A 285 23.99 -8.59 0.89
CA THR A 285 24.16 -8.02 -0.46
C THR A 285 23.61 -6.60 -0.53
N THR A 286 24.05 -5.82 -1.51
CA THR A 286 23.53 -4.46 -1.75
C THR A 286 23.02 -4.35 -3.19
N ALA A 287 21.81 -3.84 -3.36
CA ALA A 287 21.22 -3.42 -4.63
C ALA A 287 21.29 -1.89 -4.69
N ILE A 288 22.01 -1.35 -5.66
CA ILE A 288 22.29 0.09 -5.76
C ILE A 288 21.77 0.54 -7.12
N GLY A 289 20.86 1.51 -7.10
CA GLY A 289 20.36 2.14 -8.30
C GLY A 289 18.88 1.89 -8.55
N TYR A 290 18.60 0.96 -9.44
CA TYR A 290 17.28 0.76 -10.04
C TYR A 290 17.07 -0.72 -10.41
N ALA A 291 15.81 -1.08 -10.62
CA ALA A 291 15.43 -2.40 -11.13
C ALA A 291 15.96 -2.62 -12.56
N SER A 292 16.39 -3.83 -12.92
CA SER A 292 16.93 -4.10 -14.27
C SER A 292 15.96 -3.76 -15.39
N ILE A 293 14.66 -3.85 -15.14
CA ILE A 293 13.61 -3.44 -16.08
C ILE A 293 13.76 -1.99 -16.54
N SER A 294 14.27 -1.11 -15.66
CA SER A 294 14.50 0.31 -15.94
C SER A 294 15.79 0.57 -16.75
N SER A 295 16.51 -0.47 -17.19
CA SER A 295 17.77 -0.32 -17.94
C SER A 295 17.58 -0.14 -19.45
N ASN A 296 16.47 -0.64 -20.01
CA ASN A 296 16.19 -0.58 -21.44
C ASN A 296 14.70 -0.29 -21.70
N ASP A 297 14.45 0.40 -22.80
CA ASP A 297 13.12 0.96 -23.07
C ASP A 297 12.09 -0.14 -23.42
N ALA A 298 12.51 -1.21 -24.11
CA ALA A 298 11.64 -2.32 -24.49
C ALA A 298 11.06 -3.07 -23.28
N SER A 299 11.87 -3.29 -22.23
CA SER A 299 11.39 -3.91 -20.99
C SER A 299 10.43 -3.01 -20.21
N LEU A 300 10.59 -1.70 -20.27
CA LEU A 300 9.64 -0.75 -19.67
C LEU A 300 8.32 -0.71 -20.46
N ASP A 301 8.40 -0.70 -21.79
CA ASP A 301 7.22 -0.72 -22.64
C ASP A 301 6.38 -1.98 -22.41
N ASP A 302 7.03 -3.15 -22.28
CA ASP A 302 6.38 -4.41 -21.92
C ASP A 302 5.77 -4.37 -20.51
N TYR A 303 6.47 -3.75 -19.54
CA TYR A 303 5.95 -3.61 -18.18
C TYR A 303 4.67 -2.80 -18.10
N TYR A 304 4.57 -1.71 -18.86
CA TYR A 304 3.44 -0.78 -18.82
C TYR A 304 2.42 -1.02 -19.96
N ASP A 305 2.47 -2.17 -20.65
CA ASP A 305 1.66 -2.49 -21.83
C ASP A 305 0.13 -2.32 -21.60
N LYS A 306 -0.33 -2.65 -20.39
CA LYS A 306 -1.73 -2.57 -19.95
C LYS A 306 -2.09 -1.23 -19.31
N PHE A 307 -1.14 -0.31 -19.14
CA PHE A 307 -1.39 1.01 -18.56
C PHE A 307 -1.51 2.09 -19.65
N VAL A 308 -2.74 2.32 -20.11
CA VAL A 308 -3.03 3.30 -21.16
C VAL A 308 -3.35 4.65 -20.53
N VAL A 309 -2.58 5.67 -20.90
CA VAL A 309 -2.79 7.06 -20.48
C VAL A 309 -3.25 7.90 -21.67
N THR A 310 -4.38 8.59 -21.51
CA THR A 310 -4.93 9.50 -22.52
C THR A 310 -4.90 10.93 -21.97
N ALA A 311 -4.46 11.89 -22.79
CA ALA A 311 -4.53 13.31 -22.45
C ALA A 311 -5.97 13.72 -22.14
N ASP A 312 -6.16 14.65 -21.20
CA ASP A 312 -7.45 15.19 -20.78
C ASP A 312 -8.47 14.19 -20.16
N ALA A 313 -8.07 12.92 -19.96
CA ALA A 313 -8.92 11.86 -19.40
C ALA A 313 -8.45 11.42 -17.99
N HIS A 314 -8.25 12.37 -17.08
CA HIS A 314 -7.58 12.13 -15.79
C HIS A 314 -8.21 10.99 -14.95
N LEU A 315 -9.54 10.98 -14.78
CA LEU A 315 -10.24 9.95 -14.03
C LEU A 315 -10.12 8.57 -14.71
N GLN A 316 -10.21 8.52 -16.04
CA GLN A 316 -10.01 7.29 -16.80
C GLN A 316 -8.58 6.77 -16.69
N ASN A 317 -7.58 7.66 -16.63
CA ASN A 317 -6.19 7.27 -16.39
C ASN A 317 -6.03 6.65 -14.99
N SER A 318 -6.77 7.11 -13.98
CA SER A 318 -6.84 6.45 -12.68
C SER A 318 -7.49 5.07 -12.77
N TYR A 319 -8.59 4.91 -13.50
CA TYR A 319 -9.19 3.59 -13.75
C TYR A 319 -8.19 2.64 -14.44
N SER A 320 -7.48 3.12 -15.45
CA SER A 320 -6.46 2.32 -16.16
C SER A 320 -5.31 1.93 -15.23
N TYR A 321 -4.81 2.85 -14.39
CA TYR A 321 -3.79 2.54 -13.40
C TYR A 321 -4.22 1.43 -12.44
N HIS A 322 -5.44 1.50 -11.93
CA HIS A 322 -5.95 0.49 -11.00
C HIS A 322 -6.14 -0.88 -11.67
N HIS A 323 -6.60 -0.91 -12.93
CA HIS A 323 -6.64 -2.13 -13.72
C HIS A 323 -5.23 -2.71 -13.95
N PHE A 324 -4.28 -1.87 -14.34
CA PHE A 324 -2.88 -2.24 -14.51
C PHE A 324 -2.29 -2.83 -13.21
N HIS A 325 -2.53 -2.20 -12.07
CA HIS A 325 -1.98 -2.66 -10.79
C HIS A 325 -2.46 -4.08 -10.40
N ARG A 326 -3.69 -4.46 -10.77
CA ARG A 326 -4.18 -5.84 -10.58
C ARG A 326 -3.38 -6.86 -11.39
N SER A 327 -3.11 -6.53 -12.65
CA SER A 327 -2.24 -7.32 -13.52
C SER A 327 -0.81 -7.44 -12.95
N VAL A 328 -0.27 -6.39 -12.33
CA VAL A 328 1.03 -6.43 -11.63
C VAL A 328 1.00 -7.42 -10.47
N LEU A 329 -0.06 -7.42 -9.64
CA LEU A 329 -0.22 -8.37 -8.53
C LEU A 329 -0.25 -9.83 -9.01
N SER A 330 -1.00 -10.14 -10.08
CA SER A 330 -0.99 -11.50 -10.65
C SER A 330 0.38 -11.87 -11.21
N ASN A 331 1.00 -10.97 -11.98
CA ASN A 331 2.30 -11.24 -12.58
C ASN A 331 3.38 -11.46 -11.51
N ALA A 332 3.29 -10.77 -10.37
CA ALA A 332 4.18 -11.00 -9.24
C ALA A 332 4.04 -12.42 -8.63
N LEU A 333 2.86 -13.04 -8.69
CA LEU A 333 2.69 -14.44 -8.27
C LEU A 333 3.33 -15.43 -9.27
N LYS A 334 3.22 -15.15 -10.57
CA LYS A 334 3.76 -16.02 -11.65
C LYS A 334 5.26 -15.85 -11.86
N ASN A 335 5.74 -14.61 -11.75
CA ASN A 335 7.12 -14.20 -11.95
C ASN A 335 7.64 -13.39 -10.75
N PRO A 336 7.87 -14.04 -9.58
CA PRO A 336 8.30 -13.38 -8.33
C PRO A 336 9.49 -12.43 -8.48
N ASN A 337 10.42 -12.75 -9.38
CA ASN A 337 11.69 -12.05 -9.56
C ASN A 337 11.69 -11.04 -10.71
N LEU A 338 10.55 -10.79 -11.38
CA LEU A 338 10.50 -9.89 -12.55
C LEU A 338 11.11 -8.51 -12.28
N LEU A 339 10.92 -7.99 -11.08
CA LEU A 339 11.39 -6.67 -10.67
C LEU A 339 12.71 -6.72 -9.89
N ASP A 340 13.46 -7.84 -9.91
CA ASP A 340 14.69 -8.04 -9.13
C ASP A 340 14.55 -7.66 -7.63
N HIS A 341 13.37 -7.92 -7.07
CA HIS A 341 12.98 -7.58 -5.69
C HIS A 341 12.86 -6.07 -5.40
N TRP A 342 12.73 -5.22 -6.42
CA TRP A 342 12.46 -3.77 -6.31
C TRP A 342 10.96 -3.45 -6.19
N ASP A 343 10.11 -4.46 -6.00
CA ASP A 343 8.66 -4.34 -5.84
C ASP A 343 8.24 -3.50 -4.62
N PHE A 344 9.13 -3.34 -3.62
CA PHE A 344 8.84 -2.47 -2.49
C PHE A 344 8.70 -0.99 -2.89
N PHE A 345 9.25 -0.54 -4.02
CA PHE A 345 9.09 0.83 -4.50
C PHE A 345 7.66 1.15 -4.94
N GLU A 346 6.89 0.14 -5.37
CA GLU A 346 5.49 0.32 -5.71
C GLU A 346 4.66 0.69 -4.48
N THR A 347 5.03 0.15 -3.32
CA THR A 347 4.33 0.39 -2.05
C THR A 347 4.95 1.51 -1.22
N ARG A 348 6.20 1.89 -1.51
CA ARG A 348 6.99 2.85 -0.71
C ARG A 348 7.84 3.79 -1.59
N PRO A 349 7.25 4.59 -2.48
CA PRO A 349 8.00 5.40 -3.45
C PRO A 349 8.92 6.46 -2.80
N ASN A 350 8.67 6.83 -1.54
CA ASN A 350 9.45 7.84 -0.82
C ASN A 350 10.63 7.26 -0.01
N ARG A 351 10.86 5.94 -0.03
CA ARG A 351 12.02 5.35 0.68
C ARG A 351 13.25 5.40 -0.21
N LEU A 352 14.30 6.04 0.30
CA LEU A 352 15.59 6.16 -0.40
C LEU A 352 16.50 4.94 -0.17
N PHE A 353 16.29 4.24 0.94
CA PHE A 353 16.98 3.00 1.26
C PHE A 353 16.05 2.08 2.05
N ASP A 354 16.23 0.77 1.92
CA ASP A 354 15.51 -0.22 2.71
C ASP A 354 16.36 -1.48 2.94
N TYR A 355 16.06 -2.21 4.00
CA TYR A 355 16.63 -3.54 4.25
C TYR A 355 15.53 -4.58 4.21
N ILE A 356 15.65 -5.54 3.28
CA ILE A 356 14.70 -6.63 3.16
C ILE A 356 15.31 -7.89 3.77
N ALA A 357 14.75 -8.32 4.90
CA ALA A 357 15.27 -9.41 5.71
C ALA A 357 15.31 -10.75 4.97
N VAL A 358 14.26 -11.05 4.20
CA VAL A 358 14.09 -12.29 3.43
C VAL A 358 15.23 -12.50 2.41
N PHE A 359 15.77 -11.42 1.85
CA PHE A 359 16.90 -11.49 0.91
C PHE A 359 18.25 -11.25 1.56
N ASN A 360 18.26 -10.86 2.83
CA ASN A 360 19.41 -10.27 3.48
C ASN A 360 20.10 -9.23 2.57
N ARG A 361 19.31 -8.28 2.05
CA ARG A 361 19.74 -7.33 1.02
C ARG A 361 19.39 -5.91 1.40
N LEU A 362 20.37 -5.01 1.28
CA LEU A 362 20.19 -3.57 1.34
C LEU A 362 19.83 -3.05 -0.05
N PHE A 363 18.84 -2.16 -0.12
CA PHE A 363 18.49 -1.47 -1.34
C PHE A 363 18.75 0.02 -1.16
N VAL A 364 19.39 0.64 -2.14
CA VAL A 364 19.61 2.09 -2.19
C VAL A 364 19.17 2.57 -3.57
N ILE A 365 18.15 3.42 -3.63
CA ILE A 365 17.65 3.93 -4.90
C ILE A 365 18.53 5.06 -5.43
N ALA A 366 18.64 5.15 -6.76
CA ALA A 366 19.36 6.21 -7.46
C ALA A 366 18.97 7.63 -7.00
N SER A 367 17.69 7.88 -6.74
CA SER A 367 17.21 9.18 -6.24
C SER A 367 17.63 9.47 -4.79
N GLY A 368 18.15 8.51 -4.04
CA GLY A 368 18.79 8.77 -2.75
C GLY A 368 20.26 9.18 -2.87
N MET A 369 20.85 9.05 -4.06
CA MET A 369 22.28 9.22 -4.31
C MET A 369 22.59 10.63 -4.82
N HIS A 370 21.99 11.63 -4.18
CA HIS A 370 22.25 13.03 -4.44
C HIS A 370 22.27 13.83 -3.13
N GLU A 371 22.63 15.11 -3.24
CA GLU A 371 22.65 16.01 -2.10
C GLU A 371 21.27 16.12 -1.41
N PRO A 372 21.22 16.17 -0.08
CA PRO A 372 22.35 16.31 0.84
C PRO A 372 22.94 14.97 1.32
N LEU A 373 22.52 13.83 0.77
CA LEU A 373 22.93 12.52 1.28
C LEU A 373 24.25 12.01 0.68
N VAL A 374 24.42 12.20 -0.63
CA VAL A 374 25.62 11.77 -1.37
C VAL A 374 26.11 12.90 -2.25
N ASN A 375 27.36 13.31 -2.01
CA ASN A 375 28.12 14.19 -2.88
C ASN A 375 29.56 13.67 -2.94
N THR A 376 30.04 13.42 -4.15
CA THR A 376 31.35 12.79 -4.41
C THR A 376 32.53 13.73 -4.17
N GLU A 377 32.28 15.03 -3.97
CA GLU A 377 33.25 16.08 -3.71
C GLU A 377 33.34 16.44 -2.22
N TRP A 378 32.42 15.92 -1.38
CA TRP A 378 32.45 16.17 0.05
C TRP A 378 33.53 15.34 0.75
N PRO A 379 34.11 15.86 1.85
CA PRO A 379 35.06 15.11 2.65
C PRO A 379 34.38 13.90 3.32
N TRP A 380 35.11 12.79 3.30
CA TRP A 380 34.73 11.49 3.89
C TRP A 380 34.95 11.44 5.40
#